data_AF-A0A8J1TWB9-F1
#
_entry.id   AF-A0A8J1TWB9-F1
#
_cell.length_a   1.000
_cell.length_b   1.000
_cell.length_c   1.000
_cell.angle_alpha   90.00
_cell.angle_beta   90.00
_cell.angle_gamma   90.00
#
_symmetry.space_group_name_H-M   'P 1'
#
loop_
_entity.id
_entity.type
_entity.pdbx_description
1 polymer ?
#
loop_
_entity_poly.entity_id
_entity_poly.type
_entity_poly.pdbx_seq_one_letter_code
_entity_poly.pdbx_strand_id
1 'polypeptide(L)'
;MGGNSSCPLPQYSCCIPHKNPNFCRENRLSTPKIKNHKRNMSATFNLTAFEANDTLDPELMNINTASEEQLMTLPGINRSTAHNIIDYRRQIGGFKKVEDLALVSGVGATKLTMIRFEICVGNKKTSRGSTPRDSNPDLTIVEESRPASRIRSAMFNKINVNTSNVFQLMKVKGIGQNIAENIVDYRERKGQFRSIDELVKVKGIGHALLSAIRTQVCISHQNTTPSHGNHSNGILPNSSHSISNTLNRPRTNDTSKSSNDDIANRDATERLTASEQDIITLFRPVYETIPKRMNKNSSSVKYKRNNKTVIRLATWNIERCGLDKITNPGVLETICLTILENGLSLIAFQELAHREILERICKELNDPVLPNVRRWRGHKGQWESKTSGVCGRMFQAVEYNGFIYDTSQEIDITQDSMLEQNGHRRFSRSPYLTYIKAGSLDFIAVSVHLKATGLQNQDLSMLKEEIGSIDDVVVALQERLPGEKDLVILGDFNLPADAADFNVLRNEGYSSAIQASDYTNISRSNPDGSRNYDNIWSSYQMRSMHTGHSGTIRHGLSHPLIPDNWTWGGLVSDHVPVWTELYTNVDLDSGIDDAIEGLEGITLTTPRESQL
;
A
#
# COMPACT_ATOMS: atom_id res chain seq x y z
N MET A 1 -44.59 -6.42 -61.82
CA MET A 1 -45.84 -7.21 -61.97
C MET A 1 -45.75 -8.29 -60.90
N GLY A 2 -46.58 -8.38 -59.84
CA GLY A 2 -48.04 -8.20 -59.75
C GLY A 2 -48.69 -9.59 -59.84
N GLY A 3 -49.60 -10.06 -58.98
CA GLY A 3 -50.13 -9.51 -57.72
C GLY A 3 -51.42 -10.25 -57.28
N ASN A 4 -51.76 -10.20 -55.99
CA ASN A 4 -53.04 -10.62 -55.35
C ASN A 4 -53.39 -12.14 -55.40
N SER A 5 -54.10 -12.75 -54.43
CA SER A 5 -54.86 -12.28 -53.23
C SER A 5 -54.64 -13.29 -52.06
N SER A 6 -55.33 -13.33 -50.89
CA SER A 6 -56.57 -12.70 -50.39
C SER A 6 -56.54 -12.47 -48.85
N CYS A 7 -57.71 -12.21 -48.23
CA CYS A 7 -57.98 -11.91 -46.80
C CYS A 7 -59.05 -12.92 -46.25
N PRO A 8 -59.67 -12.83 -45.02
CA PRO A 8 -59.68 -11.73 -44.03
C PRO A 8 -59.71 -12.09 -42.50
N LEU A 9 -59.79 -11.02 -41.69
CA LEU A 9 -59.99 -10.97 -40.22
C LEU A 9 -61.45 -11.19 -39.78
N PRO A 10 -61.73 -11.20 -38.46
CA PRO A 10 -62.76 -10.29 -37.93
C PRO A 10 -62.30 -9.40 -36.74
N GLN A 11 -63.05 -8.31 -36.55
CA GLN A 11 -62.91 -7.28 -35.51
C GLN A 11 -63.90 -7.54 -34.36
N TYR A 12 -63.76 -6.84 -33.22
CA TYR A 12 -64.88 -6.12 -32.56
C TYR A 12 -64.36 -4.94 -31.71
N SER A 13 -65.24 -3.97 -31.40
CA SER A 13 -64.90 -2.60 -30.99
C SER A 13 -65.98 -1.97 -30.06
N CYS A 14 -65.75 -0.72 -29.64
CA CYS A 14 -66.70 0.24 -29.05
C CYS A 14 -67.09 0.07 -27.56
N CYS A 15 -67.62 1.09 -26.84
CA CYS A 15 -67.59 2.56 -26.97
C CYS A 15 -68.09 3.24 -25.67
N ILE A 16 -67.90 4.56 -25.54
CA ILE A 16 -68.25 5.42 -24.38
C ILE A 16 -69.78 5.60 -24.21
N PRO A 17 -70.28 5.88 -22.98
CA PRO A 17 -71.32 6.91 -22.85
C PRO A 17 -71.09 7.96 -21.74
N HIS A 18 -71.52 9.20 -22.02
CA HIS A 18 -71.65 10.32 -21.07
C HIS A 18 -72.84 10.17 -20.11
N LYS A 19 -72.77 10.73 -18.88
CA LYS A 19 -73.65 11.82 -18.40
C LYS A 19 -73.39 12.29 -16.95
N ASN A 20 -73.29 13.61 -16.79
CA ASN A 20 -73.64 14.40 -15.58
C ASN A 20 -75.20 14.63 -15.61
N PRO A 21 -75.94 15.23 -14.63
CA PRO A 21 -75.51 16.22 -13.62
C PRO A 21 -76.27 16.24 -12.24
N ASN A 22 -76.07 17.33 -11.46
CA ASN A 22 -76.86 17.88 -10.31
C ASN A 22 -76.64 17.24 -8.92
N PHE A 23 -76.08 17.91 -7.89
CA PHE A 23 -76.48 19.17 -7.21
C PHE A 23 -75.22 19.87 -6.61
N CYS A 24 -74.95 21.18 -6.77
CA CYS A 24 -75.42 22.34 -5.97
C CYS A 24 -75.16 22.21 -4.45
N ARG A 25 -74.51 23.14 -3.70
CA ARG A 25 -74.10 24.57 -3.82
C ARG A 25 -72.95 24.81 -2.77
N GLU A 26 -72.19 25.91 -2.65
CA GLU A 26 -72.24 27.31 -3.13
C GLU A 26 -70.84 28.00 -3.02
N ASN A 27 -70.59 29.05 -3.82
CA ASN A 27 -69.73 30.24 -3.59
C ASN A 27 -68.33 30.13 -2.90
N ARG A 28 -67.24 30.76 -3.40
CA ARG A 28 -67.13 31.86 -4.39
C ARG A 28 -65.73 31.99 -5.03
N LEU A 29 -65.75 32.35 -6.33
CA LEU A 29 -64.72 33.07 -7.12
C LEU A 29 -63.38 32.37 -7.48
N SER A 30 -62.81 32.81 -8.60
CA SER A 30 -62.29 31.87 -9.61
C SER A 30 -61.13 32.39 -10.50
N THR A 31 -60.04 31.60 -10.53
CA THR A 31 -59.12 31.24 -11.64
C THR A 31 -58.90 32.14 -12.87
N PRO A 32 -57.69 32.10 -13.46
CA PRO A 32 -57.54 31.25 -14.66
C PRO A 32 -56.31 30.30 -14.67
N LYS A 33 -56.28 29.38 -15.64
CA LYS A 33 -55.38 28.21 -15.75
C LYS A 33 -54.15 28.46 -16.66
N ILE A 34 -53.02 27.80 -16.38
CA ILE A 34 -51.95 27.49 -17.36
C ILE A 34 -51.51 26.02 -17.21
N LYS A 35 -51.09 25.37 -18.31
CA LYS A 35 -50.75 23.93 -18.40
C LYS A 35 -49.27 23.62 -18.14
N ASN A 36 -49.03 22.45 -17.54
CA ASN A 36 -47.84 21.58 -17.55
C ASN A 36 -46.46 22.16 -17.95
N HIS A 37 -45.49 22.12 -17.02
CA HIS A 37 -44.12 21.69 -17.33
C HIS A 37 -43.42 20.96 -16.17
N LYS A 38 -42.42 20.14 -16.51
CA LYS A 38 -41.69 19.26 -15.58
C LYS A 38 -40.86 20.07 -14.59
N ARG A 39 -40.74 19.60 -13.34
CA ARG A 39 -39.90 20.22 -12.31
C ARG A 39 -38.49 19.63 -12.32
N ASN A 40 -37.51 20.45 -12.68
CA ASN A 40 -36.14 20.39 -12.17
C ASN A 40 -35.82 21.75 -11.55
N MET A 41 -35.21 21.76 -10.36
CA MET A 41 -35.07 22.97 -9.54
C MET A 41 -33.83 23.77 -9.90
N SER A 42 -34.01 24.93 -10.53
CA SER A 42 -32.98 25.96 -10.68
C SER A 42 -33.60 27.35 -10.50
N ALA A 43 -32.97 28.16 -9.63
CA ALA A 43 -32.99 29.61 -9.45
C ALA A 43 -34.06 30.49 -10.14
N THR A 44 -34.59 31.47 -9.38
CA THR A 44 -34.30 32.92 -9.58
C THR A 44 -35.42 33.84 -9.06
N PHE A 45 -35.08 34.57 -7.98
CA PHE A 45 -35.51 35.93 -7.58
C PHE A 45 -36.99 36.25 -7.30
N ASN A 46 -37.17 37.02 -6.22
CA ASN A 46 -37.83 38.32 -6.38
C ASN A 46 -37.07 39.38 -5.59
N LEU A 47 -36.68 40.45 -6.28
CA LEU A 47 -36.09 41.67 -5.71
C LEU A 47 -37.08 42.82 -6.00
N THR A 48 -36.95 43.91 -5.25
CA THR A 48 -37.62 45.24 -5.41
C THR A 48 -38.86 45.55 -4.57
N ALA A 49 -38.64 46.39 -3.57
CA ALA A 49 -39.31 47.70 -3.38
C ALA A 49 -38.30 48.61 -2.65
N PHE A 50 -37.67 49.57 -3.35
CA PHE A 50 -37.99 51.03 -3.35
C PHE A 50 -37.49 51.73 -2.06
N GLU A 51 -36.70 52.82 -2.04
CA GLU A 51 -36.20 53.84 -3.01
C GLU A 51 -34.72 54.21 -2.65
N ALA A 52 -33.87 54.92 -3.43
CA ALA A 52 -33.79 55.32 -4.85
C ALA A 52 -32.35 55.86 -5.14
N ASN A 53 -32.04 56.29 -6.38
CA ASN A 53 -30.82 56.99 -6.86
C ASN A 53 -29.44 56.63 -6.25
N ASP A 54 -28.63 55.85 -6.96
CA ASP A 54 -27.59 56.38 -7.88
C ASP A 54 -26.93 55.23 -8.69
N THR A 55 -26.07 55.54 -9.67
CA THR A 55 -25.46 54.55 -10.57
C THR A 55 -24.58 53.50 -9.86
N LEU A 56 -24.95 52.21 -9.94
CA LEU A 56 -24.20 51.10 -9.33
C LEU A 56 -23.15 50.47 -10.27
N ASP A 57 -21.88 50.78 -10.01
CA ASP A 57 -20.72 49.97 -10.41
C ASP A 57 -20.83 48.60 -9.67
N PRO A 58 -20.66 47.42 -10.32
CA PRO A 58 -20.87 46.13 -9.65
C PRO A 58 -19.86 45.94 -8.49
N GLU A 59 -20.38 45.62 -7.31
CA GLU A 59 -19.60 45.54 -6.07
C GLU A 59 -18.70 44.28 -6.04
N LEU A 60 -17.48 44.42 -6.58
CA LEU A 60 -16.49 43.34 -6.68
C LEU A 60 -16.11 42.78 -5.31
N MET A 61 -16.20 41.46 -5.16
CA MET A 61 -15.96 40.77 -3.89
C MET A 61 -14.48 40.84 -3.47
N ASN A 62 -14.19 41.44 -2.31
CA ASN A 62 -12.83 41.53 -1.79
C ASN A 62 -12.37 40.19 -1.18
N ILE A 63 -11.46 39.49 -1.86
CA ILE A 63 -10.96 38.17 -1.45
C ILE A 63 -10.13 38.17 -0.15
N ASN A 64 -9.64 39.33 0.27
CA ASN A 64 -8.91 39.47 1.53
C ASN A 64 -9.84 39.55 2.75
N THR A 65 -11.11 39.95 2.56
CA THR A 65 -12.10 40.11 3.65
C THR A 65 -13.28 39.14 3.56
N ALA A 66 -13.55 38.54 2.39
CA ALA A 66 -14.67 37.63 2.19
C ALA A 66 -14.68 36.44 3.17
N SER A 67 -15.87 36.05 3.63
CA SER A 67 -16.11 34.80 4.38
C SER A 67 -15.99 33.56 3.48
N GLU A 68 -15.96 32.35 4.07
CA GLU A 68 -15.89 31.10 3.31
C GLU A 68 -17.17 30.93 2.46
N GLU A 69 -18.31 31.29 3.04
CA GLU A 69 -19.63 31.29 2.42
C GLU A 69 -19.73 32.28 1.25
N GLN A 70 -19.14 33.47 1.37
CA GLN A 70 -19.07 34.45 0.27
C GLN A 70 -18.15 33.95 -0.85
N LEU A 71 -16.98 33.40 -0.54
CA LEU A 71 -16.09 32.83 -1.56
C LEU A 71 -16.76 31.67 -2.32
N MET A 72 -17.64 30.90 -1.66
CA MET A 72 -18.42 29.83 -2.29
C MET A 72 -19.53 30.31 -3.24
N THR A 73 -19.85 31.62 -3.31
CA THR A 73 -20.79 32.12 -4.33
C THR A 73 -20.13 32.34 -5.69
N LEU A 74 -18.79 32.32 -5.76
CA LEU A 74 -18.02 32.50 -6.99
C LEU A 74 -18.04 31.22 -7.85
N PRO A 75 -18.21 31.32 -9.19
CA PRO A 75 -18.35 30.15 -10.05
C PRO A 75 -17.12 29.23 -10.00
N GLY A 76 -17.35 27.96 -9.65
CA GLY A 76 -16.31 26.93 -9.55
C GLY A 76 -15.56 26.87 -8.21
N ILE A 77 -15.88 27.74 -7.25
CA ILE A 77 -15.32 27.70 -5.89
C ILE A 77 -16.23 26.87 -4.98
N ASN A 78 -15.73 25.71 -4.54
CA ASN A 78 -16.41 24.87 -3.54
C ASN A 78 -15.81 25.11 -2.15
N ARG A 79 -16.43 24.55 -1.09
CA ARG A 79 -15.98 24.69 0.31
C ARG A 79 -14.48 24.47 0.50
N SER A 80 -13.93 23.37 -0.04
CA SER A 80 -12.50 23.06 0.05
C SER A 80 -11.63 24.13 -0.64
N THR A 81 -12.06 24.65 -1.79
CA THR A 81 -11.35 25.73 -2.49
C THR A 81 -11.45 27.05 -1.71
N ALA A 82 -12.62 27.41 -1.19
CA ALA A 82 -12.83 28.60 -0.36
C ALA A 82 -11.95 28.56 0.91
N HIS A 83 -11.90 27.42 1.59
CA HIS A 83 -11.03 27.19 2.74
C HIS A 83 -9.54 27.38 2.38
N ASN A 84 -9.09 26.80 1.26
CA ASN A 84 -7.72 26.99 0.77
C ASN A 84 -7.40 28.46 0.46
N ILE A 85 -8.36 29.24 -0.04
CA ILE A 85 -8.19 30.70 -0.28
C ILE A 85 -8.00 31.44 1.05
N ILE A 86 -8.77 31.07 2.08
CA ILE A 86 -8.70 31.66 3.43
C ILE A 86 -7.38 31.31 4.14
N ASP A 87 -6.91 30.07 4.03
CA ASP A 87 -5.64 29.65 4.62
C ASP A 87 -4.46 30.27 3.89
N TYR A 88 -4.49 30.33 2.56
CA TYR A 88 -3.43 30.95 1.78
C TYR A 88 -3.32 32.45 2.04
N ARG A 89 -4.43 33.21 2.08
CA ARG A 89 -4.38 34.65 2.44
C ARG A 89 -3.83 34.87 3.85
N ARG A 90 -4.14 34.01 4.82
CA ARG A 90 -3.59 34.08 6.18
C ARG A 90 -2.08 33.85 6.19
N GLN A 91 -1.57 32.92 5.37
CA GLN A 91 -0.15 32.60 5.26
C GLN A 91 0.67 33.72 4.61
N ILE A 92 0.13 34.41 3.59
CA ILE A 92 0.84 35.48 2.87
C ILE A 92 0.59 36.90 3.42
N GLY A 93 -0.32 37.05 4.39
CA GLY A 93 -0.74 38.36 4.92
C GLY A 93 -1.70 39.14 4.01
N GLY A 94 -2.45 38.45 3.15
CA GLY A 94 -3.35 39.00 2.14
C GLY A 94 -2.78 38.98 0.71
N PHE A 95 -3.64 38.71 -0.26
CA PHE A 95 -3.33 38.80 -1.68
C PHE A 95 -3.05 40.24 -2.10
N LYS A 96 -2.01 40.47 -2.90
CA LYS A 96 -1.64 41.82 -3.39
C LYS A 96 -2.13 42.06 -4.80
N LYS A 97 -2.35 41.00 -5.58
CA LYS A 97 -2.93 41.00 -6.92
C LYS A 97 -4.00 39.92 -7.02
N VAL A 98 -4.99 40.13 -7.90
CA VAL A 98 -6.02 39.12 -8.17
C VAL A 98 -5.38 37.87 -8.78
N GLU A 99 -4.32 38.04 -9.57
CA GLU A 99 -3.54 36.97 -10.20
C GLU A 99 -2.87 36.03 -9.18
N ASP A 100 -2.55 36.51 -7.97
CA ASP A 100 -1.97 35.69 -6.90
C ASP A 100 -2.92 34.56 -6.46
N LEU A 101 -4.22 34.69 -6.71
CA LEU A 101 -5.23 33.69 -6.38
C LEU A 101 -5.08 32.38 -7.20
N ALA A 102 -4.44 32.42 -8.38
CA ALA A 102 -4.12 31.21 -9.14
C ALA A 102 -3.09 30.30 -8.43
N LEU A 103 -2.33 30.84 -7.45
CA LEU A 103 -1.39 30.08 -6.64
C LEU A 103 -2.08 29.24 -5.55
N VAL A 104 -3.38 29.46 -5.31
CA VAL A 104 -4.16 28.70 -4.32
C VAL A 104 -4.53 27.32 -4.88
N SER A 105 -4.26 26.30 -4.08
CA SER A 105 -4.66 24.92 -4.36
C SER A 105 -6.16 24.81 -4.65
N GLY A 106 -6.51 24.32 -5.85
CA GLY A 106 -7.89 24.17 -6.30
C GLY A 106 -8.48 25.36 -7.08
N VAL A 107 -7.75 26.48 -7.22
CA VAL A 107 -8.14 27.58 -8.12
C VAL A 107 -7.46 27.44 -9.48
N GLY A 108 -6.15 27.67 -9.56
CA GLY A 108 -5.38 27.65 -10.81
C GLY A 108 -5.81 28.72 -11.83
N ALA A 109 -5.10 28.76 -12.97
CA ALA A 109 -5.35 29.76 -14.02
C ALA A 109 -6.76 29.67 -14.63
N THR A 110 -7.30 28.45 -14.77
CA THR A 110 -8.60 28.21 -15.41
C THR A 110 -9.77 28.79 -14.59
N LYS A 111 -9.85 28.49 -13.28
CA LYS A 111 -10.91 29.08 -12.45
C LYS A 111 -10.67 30.55 -12.19
N LEU A 112 -9.41 30.99 -12.02
CA LEU A 112 -9.11 32.41 -11.90
C LEU A 112 -9.71 33.19 -13.07
N THR A 113 -9.52 32.72 -14.31
CA THR A 113 -10.08 33.38 -15.50
C THR A 113 -11.60 33.53 -15.45
N MET A 114 -12.32 32.58 -14.85
CA MET A 114 -13.78 32.64 -14.69
C MET A 114 -14.21 33.68 -13.65
N ILE A 115 -13.52 33.75 -12.51
CA ILE A 115 -13.92 34.62 -11.37
C ILE A 115 -13.24 36.00 -11.38
N ARG A 116 -12.25 36.24 -12.25
CA ARG A 116 -11.41 37.45 -12.27
C ARG A 116 -12.18 38.76 -12.35
N PHE A 117 -13.35 38.76 -12.99
CA PHE A 117 -14.20 39.93 -13.17
C PHE A 117 -15.20 40.15 -12.03
N GLU A 118 -15.27 39.24 -11.05
CA GLU A 118 -16.18 39.30 -9.89
C GLU A 118 -15.45 39.67 -8.58
N ILE A 119 -14.12 39.74 -8.60
CA ILE A 119 -13.29 39.83 -7.39
C ILE A 119 -12.28 40.99 -7.39
N CYS A 120 -11.91 41.45 -6.19
CA CYS A 120 -10.84 42.44 -5.99
C CYS A 120 -9.96 42.10 -4.77
N VAL A 121 -8.81 42.76 -4.65
CA VAL A 121 -7.84 42.56 -3.54
C VAL A 121 -7.75 43.73 -2.55
N GLY A 122 -8.44 44.83 -2.82
CA GLY A 122 -8.43 45.99 -1.94
C GLY A 122 -9.66 46.85 -2.16
N ASN A 123 -10.18 47.44 -1.09
CA ASN A 123 -11.28 48.39 -1.19
C ASN A 123 -10.81 49.60 -2.01
N LYS A 124 -11.50 49.91 -3.11
CA LYS A 124 -11.39 51.22 -3.79
C LYS A 124 -11.83 52.30 -2.78
N LYS A 125 -10.89 52.81 -1.98
CA LYS A 125 -11.09 54.09 -1.30
C LYS A 125 -11.12 55.16 -2.38
N THR A 126 -12.30 55.71 -2.63
CA THR A 126 -12.45 56.96 -3.38
C THR A 126 -11.59 58.03 -2.70
N SER A 127 -10.66 58.61 -3.47
CA SER A 127 -9.65 59.52 -2.94
C SER A 127 -10.23 60.91 -2.70
N ARG A 128 -10.40 61.27 -1.42
CA ARG A 128 -10.31 62.66 -0.94
C ARG A 128 -9.40 62.63 0.30
N GLY A 129 -8.24 63.28 0.21
CA GLY A 129 -7.14 63.10 1.17
C GLY A 129 -6.86 64.32 2.03
N SER A 130 -5.96 64.16 3.02
CA SER A 130 -5.09 65.22 3.55
C SER A 130 -3.93 64.63 4.36
N THR A 131 -2.70 65.07 4.06
CA THR A 131 -1.50 65.29 4.91
C THR A 131 -1.18 64.43 6.16
N PRO A 132 0.11 64.07 6.38
CA PRO A 132 0.58 63.40 7.60
C PRO A 132 0.93 64.38 8.74
N ARG A 133 0.90 63.91 10.00
CA ARG A 133 1.61 64.55 11.11
C ARG A 133 1.97 63.56 12.23
N ASP A 134 2.99 63.93 13.00
CA ASP A 134 3.75 63.11 13.94
C ASP A 134 2.99 62.71 15.22
N SER A 135 3.41 61.60 15.85
CA SER A 135 3.86 61.55 17.26
C SER A 135 4.34 60.13 17.63
N ASN A 136 5.46 60.04 18.37
CA ASN A 136 5.96 58.81 18.99
C ASN A 136 5.45 58.72 20.46
N PRO A 137 5.67 57.61 21.20
CA PRO A 137 4.67 57.10 22.14
C PRO A 137 4.98 57.36 23.61
N ASP A 138 3.97 57.20 24.46
CA ASP A 138 4.15 56.88 25.87
C ASP A 138 2.98 56.01 26.38
N LEU A 139 3.27 54.81 26.89
CA LEU A 139 2.34 53.96 27.63
C LEU A 139 3.10 53.01 28.55
N THR A 140 3.20 53.38 29.82
CA THR A 140 3.52 52.49 30.94
C THR A 140 2.37 51.51 31.20
N ILE A 141 2.67 50.21 31.35
CA ILE A 141 1.76 49.21 31.94
C ILE A 141 2.55 48.36 32.93
N VAL A 142 1.92 48.08 34.09
CA VAL A 142 2.44 47.25 35.18
C VAL A 142 1.60 45.97 35.28
N GLU A 143 2.19 44.89 35.80
CA GLU A 143 1.56 43.57 36.07
C GLU A 143 1.23 42.76 34.79
N GLU A 144 1.24 41.42 34.78
CA GLU A 144 1.20 40.44 35.88
C GLU A 144 1.98 39.14 35.54
N SER A 145 2.35 38.36 36.55
CA SER A 145 3.26 37.21 36.45
C SER A 145 2.61 35.85 36.11
N ARG A 146 3.04 35.18 35.02
CA ARG A 146 2.91 33.72 34.81
C ARG A 146 4.12 33.12 34.04
N PRO A 147 4.55 31.88 34.31
CA PRO A 147 5.83 31.34 33.82
C PRO A 147 5.76 30.80 32.38
N ALA A 148 6.07 31.64 31.40
CA ALA A 148 6.12 31.27 29.98
C ALA A 148 7.49 30.70 29.53
N SER A 149 8.06 29.74 30.28
CA SER A 149 9.37 29.14 29.99
C SER A 149 9.35 27.62 29.81
N ARG A 150 8.38 27.08 29.05
CA ARG A 150 8.43 25.69 28.56
C ARG A 150 7.72 25.38 27.23
N ILE A 151 7.21 26.38 26.50
CA ILE A 151 6.51 26.19 25.21
C ILE A 151 7.19 27.00 24.09
N ARG A 152 8.49 26.74 23.86
CA ARG A 152 9.23 27.13 22.63
C ARG A 152 10.27 26.07 22.22
N SER A 153 9.94 24.78 22.39
CA SER A 153 10.77 23.66 21.93
C SER A 153 9.94 22.57 21.26
N ALA A 154 9.10 22.98 20.31
CA ALA A 154 8.45 22.11 19.34
C ALA A 154 8.69 22.67 17.93
N MET A 155 9.95 22.94 17.59
CA MET A 155 10.32 23.11 16.18
C MET A 155 10.16 21.76 15.49
N PHE A 156 9.43 21.76 14.37
CA PHE A 156 9.28 20.59 13.52
C PHE A 156 10.67 20.08 13.09
N ASN A 157 11.02 18.86 13.51
CA ASN A 157 12.23 18.18 13.03
C ASN A 157 12.09 17.96 11.52
N LYS A 158 12.85 18.74 10.73
CA LYS A 158 12.88 18.58 9.28
C LYS A 158 13.45 17.22 8.92
N ILE A 159 12.82 16.56 7.96
CA ILE A 159 13.11 15.19 7.55
C ILE A 159 14.22 15.22 6.51
N ASN A 160 15.34 14.54 6.78
CA ASN A 160 16.53 14.60 5.93
C ASN A 160 16.38 13.64 4.75
N VAL A 161 16.23 14.17 3.52
CA VAL A 161 15.98 13.32 2.33
C VAL A 161 17.15 12.43 1.94
N ASN A 162 18.36 12.68 2.45
CA ASN A 162 19.53 11.84 2.20
C ASN A 162 19.64 10.64 3.14
N THR A 163 19.07 10.72 4.34
CA THR A 163 19.20 9.67 5.38
C THR A 163 17.88 9.04 5.79
N SER A 164 16.74 9.71 5.52
CA SER A 164 15.43 9.24 5.99
C SER A 164 14.94 8.05 5.18
N ASN A 165 14.38 7.05 5.84
CA ASN A 165 13.75 5.91 5.17
C ASN A 165 12.37 6.25 4.57
N VAL A 166 11.75 5.31 3.86
CA VAL A 166 10.42 5.48 3.22
C VAL A 166 9.37 5.95 4.23
N PHE A 167 9.29 5.31 5.40
CA PHE A 167 8.31 5.61 6.46
C PHE A 167 8.54 6.96 7.14
N GLN A 168 9.79 7.43 7.19
CA GLN A 168 10.14 8.77 7.66
C GLN A 168 9.83 9.82 6.60
N LEU A 169 10.05 9.53 5.32
CA LEU A 169 9.72 10.42 4.19
C LEU A 169 8.21 10.60 4.01
N MET A 170 7.39 9.56 4.24
CA MET A 170 5.93 9.66 4.23
C MET A 170 5.36 10.65 5.26
N LYS A 171 6.14 11.03 6.29
CA LYS A 171 5.76 12.07 7.27
C LYS A 171 5.89 13.51 6.75
N VAL A 172 6.04 13.72 5.43
CA VAL A 172 6.28 15.04 4.80
C VAL A 172 5.16 15.47 3.84
N LYS A 173 4.53 16.64 4.07
CA LYS A 173 3.52 17.39 3.27
C LYS A 173 3.16 16.92 1.85
N GLY A 174 2.60 15.72 1.65
CA GLY A 174 2.16 15.23 0.33
C GLY A 174 3.10 14.22 -0.34
N ILE A 175 4.12 13.73 0.37
CA ILE A 175 4.88 12.54 -0.02
C ILE A 175 4.05 11.31 0.41
N GLY A 176 3.47 10.61 -0.57
CA GLY A 176 2.94 9.26 -0.39
C GLY A 176 4.02 8.18 -0.57
N GLN A 177 3.68 6.92 -0.34
CA GLN A 177 4.63 5.79 -0.37
C GLN A 177 5.42 5.71 -1.69
N ASN A 178 4.72 5.67 -2.82
CA ASN A 178 5.32 5.75 -4.17
C ASN A 178 6.33 6.91 -4.33
N ILE A 179 6.06 8.08 -3.74
CA ILE A 179 6.98 9.23 -3.84
C ILE A 179 8.18 9.04 -2.92
N ALA A 180 7.97 8.55 -1.69
CA ALA A 180 9.02 8.25 -0.73
C ALA A 180 10.00 7.20 -1.27
N GLU A 181 9.51 6.14 -1.90
CA GLU A 181 10.32 5.13 -2.58
C GLU A 181 11.12 5.70 -3.74
N ASN A 182 10.49 6.53 -4.61
CA ASN A 182 11.20 7.20 -5.69
C ASN A 182 12.32 8.13 -5.18
N ILE A 183 12.17 8.76 -4.00
CA ILE A 183 13.24 9.56 -3.36
C ILE A 183 14.41 8.67 -2.94
N VAL A 184 14.14 7.54 -2.29
CA VAL A 184 15.16 6.57 -1.85
C VAL A 184 15.90 6.00 -3.06
N ASP A 185 15.19 5.54 -4.09
CA ASP A 185 15.81 5.02 -5.32
C ASP A 185 16.62 6.07 -6.06
N TYR A 186 16.20 7.34 -6.02
CA TYR A 186 16.94 8.40 -6.70
C TYR A 186 18.29 8.62 -6.04
N ARG A 187 18.33 8.75 -4.70
CA ARG A 187 19.59 8.99 -3.97
C ARG A 187 20.53 7.79 -4.00
N GLU A 188 20.00 6.58 -4.10
CA GLU A 188 20.78 5.37 -4.36
C GLU A 188 21.38 5.46 -5.77
N ARG A 189 20.53 5.59 -6.81
CA ARG A 189 20.95 5.62 -8.22
C ARG A 189 21.91 6.73 -8.61
N LYS A 190 21.66 7.95 -8.12
CA LYS A 190 22.32 9.18 -8.59
C LYS A 190 23.22 9.82 -7.54
N GLY A 191 23.32 9.19 -6.36
CA GLY A 191 23.98 9.75 -5.19
C GLY A 191 23.09 10.73 -4.42
N GLN A 192 23.56 11.10 -3.22
CA GLN A 192 22.84 11.99 -2.30
C GLN A 192 22.50 13.35 -2.93
N PHE A 193 21.30 13.85 -2.61
CA PHE A 193 20.82 15.18 -2.99
C PHE A 193 21.71 16.26 -2.39
N ARG A 194 22.30 17.10 -3.24
CA ARG A 194 23.17 18.23 -2.87
C ARG A 194 22.39 19.50 -2.56
N SER A 195 21.14 19.59 -3.02
CA SER A 195 20.19 20.63 -2.64
C SER A 195 18.77 20.07 -2.60
N ILE A 196 17.89 20.76 -1.86
CA ILE A 196 16.46 20.42 -1.81
C ILE A 196 15.81 20.54 -3.21
N ASP A 197 16.32 21.43 -4.07
CA ASP A 197 15.83 21.63 -5.45
C ASP A 197 16.09 20.42 -6.36
N GLU A 198 17.04 19.54 -6.03
CA GLU A 198 17.27 18.32 -6.79
C GLU A 198 16.13 17.28 -6.63
N LEU A 199 15.26 17.44 -5.64
CA LEU A 199 14.07 16.59 -5.48
C LEU A 199 13.12 16.68 -6.69
N VAL A 200 13.13 17.76 -7.50
CA VAL A 200 12.33 17.84 -8.74
C VAL A 200 12.76 16.79 -9.78
N LYS A 201 13.99 16.27 -9.67
CA LYS A 201 14.51 15.19 -10.52
C LYS A 201 13.90 13.81 -10.16
N VAL A 202 13.17 13.72 -9.05
CA VAL A 202 12.49 12.51 -8.59
C VAL A 202 11.11 12.40 -9.25
N LYS A 203 10.80 11.24 -9.83
CA LYS A 203 9.49 10.97 -10.44
C LYS A 203 8.38 11.18 -9.41
N GLY A 204 7.38 12.00 -9.76
CA GLY A 204 6.26 12.36 -8.88
C GLY A 204 6.46 13.66 -8.08
N ILE A 205 7.66 14.25 -8.05
CA ILE A 205 7.91 15.54 -7.38
C ILE A 205 7.99 16.68 -8.40
N GLY A 206 6.87 17.32 -8.67
CA GLY A 206 6.86 18.60 -9.41
C GLY A 206 7.27 19.78 -8.53
N HIS A 207 7.61 20.92 -9.15
CA HIS A 207 7.93 22.17 -8.43
C HIS A 207 6.86 22.59 -7.40
N ALA A 208 5.58 22.31 -7.68
CA ALA A 208 4.47 22.59 -6.76
C ALA A 208 4.55 21.74 -5.48
N LEU A 209 4.76 20.43 -5.61
CA LEU A 209 4.95 19.55 -4.45
C LEU A 209 6.23 19.91 -3.70
N LEU A 210 7.33 20.16 -4.42
CA LEU A 210 8.59 20.57 -3.81
C LEU A 210 8.40 21.83 -2.95
N SER A 211 7.71 22.85 -3.47
CA SER A 211 7.43 24.09 -2.73
C SER A 211 6.67 23.82 -1.43
N ALA A 212 5.63 22.96 -1.48
CA ALA A 212 4.84 22.58 -0.32
C ALA A 212 5.63 21.79 0.76
N ILE A 213 6.62 20.99 0.35
CA ILE A 213 7.45 20.20 1.28
C ILE A 213 8.75 20.92 1.71
N ARG A 214 9.15 22.01 1.04
CA ARG A 214 10.46 22.68 1.23
C ARG A 214 10.74 23.10 2.68
N THR A 215 9.70 23.41 3.45
CA THR A 215 9.80 23.79 4.87
C THR A 215 9.94 22.59 5.81
N GLN A 216 9.56 21.39 5.36
CA GLN A 216 9.50 20.14 6.13
C GLN A 216 10.70 19.21 5.87
N VAL A 217 11.46 19.43 4.78
CA VAL A 217 12.64 18.63 4.41
C VAL A 217 13.97 19.35 4.63
N CYS A 218 15.04 18.58 4.80
CA CYS A 218 16.43 19.05 4.75
C CYS A 218 17.33 18.04 4.04
N ILE A 219 18.61 18.38 3.84
CA ILE A 219 19.65 17.52 3.24
C ILE A 219 20.78 17.17 4.21
N SER A 220 20.80 17.80 5.39
CA SER A 220 21.79 17.63 6.45
C SER A 220 21.13 17.74 7.82
N HIS A 221 21.64 17.00 8.81
CA HIS A 221 21.23 17.19 10.19
C HIS A 221 21.86 18.47 10.73
N GLN A 222 21.03 19.41 11.18
CA GLN A 222 21.52 20.57 11.92
C GLN A 222 21.75 20.15 13.38
N ASN A 223 22.94 19.61 13.64
CA ASN A 223 23.45 19.40 14.99
C ASN A 223 23.68 20.76 15.65
N THR A 224 22.63 21.31 16.26
CA THR A 224 22.72 22.49 17.12
C THR A 224 23.39 22.12 18.43
N THR A 225 24.71 22.01 18.39
CA THR A 225 25.54 22.03 19.60
C THR A 225 25.82 23.48 19.98
N PRO A 226 25.63 23.89 21.25
CA PRO A 226 25.94 25.24 21.68
C PRO A 226 27.45 25.45 21.69
N SER A 227 27.93 26.44 20.94
CA SER A 227 29.34 26.80 20.91
C SER A 227 29.78 27.38 22.26
N HIS A 228 30.61 26.64 22.99
CA HIS A 228 31.61 27.23 23.87
C HIS A 228 32.96 27.11 23.16
N GLY A 229 33.56 28.26 22.88
CA GLY A 229 34.83 28.30 22.18
C GLY A 229 35.99 27.91 23.10
N ASN A 230 37.05 27.37 22.51
CA ASN A 230 38.40 27.75 22.89
C ASN A 230 39.36 27.59 21.72
N HIS A 231 40.34 28.50 21.65
CA HIS A 231 41.41 28.47 20.66
C HIS A 231 42.49 27.44 21.05
N SER A 232 43.07 26.75 20.06
CA SER A 232 44.53 26.74 19.88
C SER A 232 44.99 26.06 18.58
N ASN A 233 45.70 26.83 17.77
CA ASN A 233 46.55 26.52 16.62
C ASN A 233 47.09 25.08 16.45
N GLY A 234 47.13 24.63 15.18
CA GLY A 234 48.45 24.35 14.57
C GLY A 234 48.65 23.07 13.74
N ILE A 235 49.04 23.27 12.48
CA ILE A 235 49.93 22.40 11.67
C ILE A 235 49.34 21.12 11.03
N LEU A 236 49.17 21.22 9.70
CA LEU A 236 49.29 20.14 8.69
C LEU A 236 50.74 20.17 8.14
N PRO A 237 51.28 19.18 7.37
CA PRO A 237 50.55 18.23 6.51
C PRO A 237 51.15 16.80 6.35
N ASN A 238 50.61 16.09 5.33
CA ASN A 238 51.27 15.11 4.46
C ASN A 238 51.42 13.61 4.85
N SER A 239 50.49 12.84 4.26
CA SER A 239 50.73 11.81 3.22
C SER A 239 51.53 10.52 3.49
N SER A 240 50.92 9.45 2.96
CA SER A 240 51.50 8.30 2.23
C SER A 240 51.80 6.97 2.96
N HIS A 241 51.59 5.91 2.16
CA HIS A 241 52.02 4.51 2.29
C HIS A 241 51.31 3.56 3.28
N SER A 242 50.35 2.84 2.70
CA SER A 242 50.28 1.38 2.67
C SER A 242 51.52 0.59 3.15
N ILE A 243 51.30 -0.45 3.96
CA ILE A 243 52.02 -1.74 3.92
C ILE A 243 51.06 -2.85 4.38
N SER A 244 51.19 -4.03 3.78
CA SER A 244 50.35 -5.21 3.99
C SER A 244 51.01 -6.23 4.93
N ASN A 245 50.20 -7.09 5.56
CA ASN A 245 50.58 -8.36 6.22
C ASN A 245 51.49 -8.18 7.48
N THR A 246 51.57 -9.10 8.44
CA THR A 246 51.32 -10.56 8.40
C THR A 246 50.92 -11.10 9.79
N LEU A 247 50.53 -12.38 9.84
CA LEU A 247 50.25 -13.21 11.02
C LEU A 247 51.14 -12.94 12.25
N ASN A 248 50.55 -13.11 13.44
CA ASN A 248 51.13 -14.07 14.41
C ASN A 248 50.09 -14.63 15.39
N ARG A 249 50.12 -15.96 15.56
CA ARG A 249 49.39 -16.73 16.57
C ARG A 249 50.42 -17.43 17.45
N PRO A 250 50.18 -17.56 18.76
CA PRO A 250 50.62 -18.76 19.46
C PRO A 250 49.45 -19.65 19.92
N ARG A 251 49.59 -20.94 19.66
CA ARG A 251 49.09 -22.06 20.50
C ARG A 251 50.04 -22.12 21.74
N THR A 252 49.71 -22.67 22.90
CA THR A 252 49.15 -24.01 23.20
C THR A 252 48.55 -24.11 24.61
N ASN A 253 47.48 -24.90 24.74
CA ASN A 253 47.22 -25.98 25.72
C ASN A 253 47.84 -25.90 27.14
N ASP A 254 47.04 -26.22 28.18
CA ASP A 254 47.02 -27.61 28.71
C ASP A 254 45.70 -27.94 29.44
N THR A 255 45.62 -29.15 30.02
CA THR A 255 44.42 -29.96 30.27
C THR A 255 44.19 -30.34 31.73
N SER A 256 42.95 -30.62 32.12
CA SER A 256 42.57 -31.69 33.07
C SER A 256 41.05 -31.81 33.26
N LYS A 257 40.59 -32.99 33.72
CA LYS A 257 39.19 -33.39 33.92
C LYS A 257 38.85 -33.40 35.43
N SER A 258 37.60 -33.11 35.82
CA SER A 258 36.74 -34.13 36.48
C SER A 258 35.28 -33.69 36.67
N SER A 259 34.42 -34.69 36.52
CA SER A 259 32.98 -34.89 36.77
C SER A 259 32.24 -34.15 37.90
N ASN A 260 30.94 -33.96 37.63
CA ASN A 260 29.76 -33.89 38.52
C ASN A 260 29.55 -32.64 39.41
N ASP A 261 28.52 -31.84 39.12
CA ASP A 261 27.19 -32.04 39.75
C ASP A 261 26.08 -31.23 39.05
N ASP A 262 24.84 -31.51 39.45
CA ASP A 262 23.56 -31.15 38.81
C ASP A 262 23.08 -29.69 38.99
N ILE A 263 22.06 -29.33 38.19
CA ILE A 263 21.10 -28.21 38.36
C ILE A 263 21.67 -26.78 38.26
N ALA A 264 21.50 -26.15 37.08
CA ALA A 264 20.87 -24.82 36.93
C ALA A 264 20.70 -24.43 35.44
N ASN A 265 19.59 -24.85 34.82
CA ASN A 265 19.12 -24.26 33.56
C ASN A 265 18.10 -23.15 33.89
N ARG A 266 18.33 -21.92 33.37
CA ARG A 266 17.41 -20.76 33.17
C ARG A 266 18.06 -19.42 33.58
N ASP A 267 18.58 -18.69 32.60
CA ASP A 267 18.06 -17.37 32.17
C ASP A 267 19.00 -16.77 31.11
N ALA A 268 18.66 -17.01 29.84
CA ALA A 268 19.23 -16.30 28.70
C ALA A 268 18.10 -15.83 27.77
N THR A 269 16.98 -15.40 28.35
CA THR A 269 16.03 -14.53 27.65
C THR A 269 16.62 -13.13 27.65
N GLU A 270 17.23 -12.73 26.53
CA GLU A 270 17.50 -11.31 26.28
C GLU A 270 16.18 -10.56 26.26
N ARG A 271 15.89 -9.89 27.38
CA ARG A 271 14.73 -9.01 27.52
C ARG A 271 14.83 -7.91 26.47
N LEU A 272 13.67 -7.53 25.93
CA LEU A 272 13.50 -6.44 24.97
C LEU A 272 14.35 -5.23 25.27
N THR A 273 14.81 -4.55 24.22
CA THR A 273 15.40 -3.22 24.37
C THR A 273 14.36 -2.32 25.03
N ALA A 274 14.78 -1.47 25.98
CA ALA A 274 13.85 -0.61 26.73
C ALA A 274 12.96 0.21 25.77
N SER A 275 13.52 0.66 24.65
CA SER A 275 12.85 1.34 23.54
C SER A 275 11.63 0.60 22.96
N GLU A 276 11.66 -0.72 22.83
CA GLU A 276 10.54 -1.49 22.25
C GLU A 276 9.37 -1.60 23.23
N GLN A 277 9.68 -1.80 24.51
CA GLN A 277 8.68 -1.85 25.58
C GLN A 277 8.04 -0.48 25.85
N ASP A 278 8.80 0.60 25.70
CA ASP A 278 8.33 1.99 25.76
C ASP A 278 7.36 2.29 24.61
N ILE A 279 7.65 1.84 23.39
CA ILE A 279 6.79 2.01 22.20
C ILE A 279 5.44 1.30 22.39
N ILE A 280 5.43 0.05 22.87
CA ILE A 280 4.19 -0.69 23.13
C ILE A 280 3.36 -0.01 24.24
N THR A 281 4.05 0.54 25.25
CA THR A 281 3.40 1.29 26.33
C THR A 281 2.78 2.59 25.83
N LEU A 282 3.47 3.32 24.94
CA LEU A 282 2.97 4.55 24.30
C LEU A 282 1.71 4.31 23.47
N PHE A 283 1.66 3.19 22.73
CA PHE A 283 0.51 2.85 21.87
C PHE A 283 -0.61 2.09 22.57
N ARG A 284 -0.53 1.86 23.90
CA ARG A 284 -1.58 1.16 24.67
C ARG A 284 -3.01 1.67 24.42
N PRO A 285 -3.30 2.98 24.35
CA PRO A 285 -4.66 3.46 24.07
C PRO A 285 -5.17 3.04 22.69
N VAL A 286 -4.30 2.98 21.68
CA VAL A 286 -4.65 2.46 20.35
C VAL A 286 -5.01 0.97 20.44
N TYR A 287 -4.19 0.19 21.15
CA TYR A 287 -4.42 -1.24 21.40
C TYR A 287 -5.68 -1.56 22.23
N GLU A 288 -6.20 -0.60 22.99
CA GLU A 288 -7.46 -0.73 23.72
C GLU A 288 -8.69 -0.42 22.84
N THR A 289 -8.51 0.37 21.76
CA THR A 289 -9.58 0.70 20.79
C THR A 289 -9.68 -0.26 19.60
N ILE A 290 -8.61 -1.01 19.28
CA ILE A 290 -8.63 -2.02 18.22
C ILE A 290 -9.60 -3.15 18.60
N PRO A 291 -10.59 -3.49 17.74
CA PRO A 291 -11.49 -4.61 18.00
C PRO A 291 -10.71 -5.92 18.21
N LYS A 292 -11.08 -6.69 19.24
CA LYS A 292 -10.49 -8.01 19.49
C LYS A 292 -10.81 -8.91 18.30
N ARG A 293 -9.80 -9.26 17.51
CA ARG A 293 -9.94 -10.26 16.44
C ARG A 293 -10.37 -11.60 17.07
N MET A 294 -11.35 -12.27 16.46
CA MET A 294 -11.91 -13.50 17.03
C MET A 294 -10.91 -14.65 16.92
N ASN A 295 -10.59 -15.32 18.03
CA ASN A 295 -10.00 -16.65 17.95
C ASN A 295 -11.01 -17.58 17.26
N LYS A 296 -10.69 -18.06 16.06
CA LYS A 296 -11.28 -19.30 15.57
C LYS A 296 -10.70 -20.42 16.44
N ASN A 297 -11.56 -21.18 17.11
CA ASN A 297 -11.15 -22.32 17.93
C ASN A 297 -10.61 -23.46 17.03
N SER A 298 -9.36 -23.35 16.59
CA SER A 298 -8.67 -24.38 15.80
C SER A 298 -7.90 -25.33 16.71
N SER A 299 -8.63 -26.13 17.48
CA SER A 299 -8.07 -27.15 18.38
C SER A 299 -7.72 -28.44 17.63
N SER A 300 -6.71 -28.36 16.74
CA SER A 300 -5.99 -29.53 16.22
C SER A 300 -4.61 -29.09 15.69
N VAL A 301 -3.53 -29.64 16.26
CA VAL A 301 -2.13 -29.23 16.01
C VAL A 301 -1.65 -29.54 14.59
N LYS A 302 -2.31 -30.47 13.89
CA LYS A 302 -2.22 -30.59 12.43
C LYS A 302 -3.57 -30.20 11.85
N TYR A 303 -3.57 -29.36 10.81
CA TYR A 303 -4.79 -29.15 10.03
C TYR A 303 -5.15 -30.48 9.38
N LYS A 304 -6.42 -30.87 9.50
CA LYS A 304 -6.95 -32.09 8.91
C LYS A 304 -8.20 -31.77 8.09
N ARG A 305 -8.28 -32.37 6.91
CA ARG A 305 -9.50 -32.42 6.09
C ARG A 305 -9.80 -33.87 5.77
N ASN A 306 -11.05 -34.29 5.96
CA ASN A 306 -11.47 -35.68 5.72
C ASN A 306 -10.54 -36.70 6.43
N ASN A 307 -10.11 -36.37 7.65
CA ASN A 307 -9.11 -37.08 8.48
C ASN A 307 -7.67 -37.16 7.95
N LYS A 308 -7.41 -36.79 6.69
CA LYS A 308 -6.08 -36.63 6.08
C LYS A 308 -5.43 -35.32 6.54
N THR A 309 -4.10 -35.28 6.65
CA THR A 309 -3.35 -34.06 7.00
C THR A 309 -3.30 -33.10 5.81
N VAL A 310 -3.36 -31.80 6.10
CA VAL A 310 -3.25 -30.73 5.09
C VAL A 310 -2.34 -29.60 5.55
N ILE A 311 -1.79 -28.86 4.60
CA ILE A 311 -1.10 -27.58 4.81
C ILE A 311 -1.73 -26.48 3.97
N ARG A 312 -1.55 -25.22 4.36
CA ARG A 312 -1.87 -24.07 3.52
C ARG A 312 -0.59 -23.43 2.98
N LEU A 313 -0.40 -23.57 1.68
CA LEU A 313 0.64 -22.90 0.90
C LEU A 313 0.10 -21.55 0.43
N ALA A 314 0.85 -20.48 0.69
CA ALA A 314 0.49 -19.13 0.29
C ALA A 314 1.66 -18.39 -0.39
N THR A 315 1.33 -17.31 -1.09
CA THR A 315 2.30 -16.33 -1.57
C THR A 315 1.80 -14.91 -1.31
N TRP A 316 2.72 -13.99 -1.03
CA TRP A 316 2.40 -12.59 -0.73
C TRP A 316 3.54 -11.65 -1.14
N ASN A 317 3.32 -10.82 -2.16
CA ASN A 317 4.13 -9.62 -2.36
C ASN A 317 3.85 -8.66 -1.20
N ILE A 318 4.88 -8.22 -0.47
CA ILE A 318 4.73 -7.29 0.67
C ILE A 318 5.21 -5.87 0.38
N GLU A 319 5.24 -5.49 -0.92
CA GLU A 319 5.43 -4.12 -1.44
C GLU A 319 6.70 -3.47 -0.84
N ARG A 320 7.85 -3.87 -1.40
CA ARG A 320 9.21 -3.45 -1.03
C ARG A 320 9.44 -3.35 0.48
N CYS A 321 9.22 -4.45 1.18
CA CYS A 321 9.44 -4.49 2.62
C CYS A 321 10.93 -4.30 2.93
N GLY A 322 11.26 -3.27 3.71
CA GLY A 322 12.58 -3.04 4.28
C GLY A 322 12.56 -3.11 5.81
N LEU A 323 13.73 -2.99 6.45
CA LEU A 323 13.83 -2.99 7.91
C LEU A 323 12.90 -1.96 8.57
N ASP A 324 12.74 -0.77 7.96
CA ASP A 324 11.85 0.27 8.46
C ASP A 324 10.34 -0.03 8.28
N LYS A 325 9.98 -0.85 7.27
CA LYS A 325 8.60 -1.33 7.08
C LYS A 325 8.27 -2.35 8.15
N ILE A 326 9.10 -3.38 8.29
CA ILE A 326 8.83 -4.47 9.22
C ILE A 326 8.94 -4.02 10.68
N THR A 327 9.83 -3.07 11.02
CA THR A 327 9.94 -2.55 12.40
C THR A 327 8.73 -1.77 12.89
N ASN A 328 7.82 -1.35 12.00
CA ASN A 328 6.52 -0.83 12.42
C ASN A 328 5.71 -1.93 13.14
N PRO A 329 5.31 -1.75 14.41
CA PRO A 329 4.59 -2.78 15.17
C PRO A 329 3.25 -3.15 14.53
N GLY A 330 2.58 -2.21 13.86
CA GLY A 330 1.35 -2.49 13.14
C GLY A 330 1.54 -3.33 11.88
N VAL A 331 2.67 -3.17 11.17
CA VAL A 331 3.00 -4.01 10.01
C VAL A 331 3.30 -5.44 10.46
N LEU A 332 4.23 -5.60 11.40
CA LEU A 332 4.63 -6.91 11.92
C LEU A 332 3.45 -7.65 12.55
N GLU A 333 2.67 -7.00 13.43
CA GLU A 333 1.48 -7.60 14.04
C GLU A 333 0.46 -8.03 12.97
N THR A 334 0.26 -7.22 11.93
CA THR A 334 -0.68 -7.56 10.85
C THR A 334 -0.22 -8.78 10.06
N ILE A 335 1.06 -8.88 9.72
CA ILE A 335 1.62 -10.05 9.03
C ILE A 335 1.43 -11.30 9.90
N CYS A 336 1.87 -11.26 11.16
CA CYS A 336 1.77 -12.39 12.09
C CYS A 336 0.32 -12.84 12.32
N LEU A 337 -0.61 -11.91 12.55
CA LEU A 337 -2.03 -12.24 12.70
C LEU A 337 -2.65 -12.76 11.40
N THR A 338 -2.25 -12.24 10.23
CA THR A 338 -2.74 -12.74 8.93
C THR A 338 -2.37 -14.21 8.72
N ILE A 339 -1.14 -14.59 9.09
CA ILE A 339 -0.65 -15.98 9.06
C ILE A 339 -1.47 -16.86 10.01
N LEU A 340 -1.57 -16.46 11.28
CA LEU A 340 -2.21 -17.24 12.35
C LEU A 340 -3.74 -17.38 12.16
N GLU A 341 -4.44 -16.32 11.76
CA GLU A 341 -5.91 -16.27 11.64
C GLU A 341 -6.46 -17.05 10.44
N ASN A 342 -5.61 -17.23 9.42
CA ASN A 342 -5.93 -17.99 8.22
C ASN A 342 -5.28 -19.37 8.20
N GLY A 343 -4.53 -19.73 9.25
CA GLY A 343 -3.90 -21.04 9.40
C GLY A 343 -2.94 -21.37 8.26
N LEU A 344 -2.20 -20.36 7.78
CA LEU A 344 -1.16 -20.57 6.78
C LEU A 344 -0.05 -21.44 7.39
N SER A 345 0.57 -22.30 6.59
CA SER A 345 1.61 -23.24 7.07
C SER A 345 2.95 -22.99 6.40
N LEU A 346 2.94 -22.53 5.14
CA LEU A 346 4.10 -22.27 4.30
C LEU A 346 3.78 -21.06 3.42
N ILE A 347 4.58 -20.00 3.50
CA ILE A 347 4.28 -18.72 2.83
C ILE A 347 5.53 -18.22 2.12
N ALA A 348 5.43 -18.04 0.80
CA ALA A 348 6.42 -17.32 0.02
C ALA A 348 6.19 -15.80 0.11
N PHE A 349 7.27 -15.05 0.24
CA PHE A 349 7.28 -13.60 0.25
C PHE A 349 8.11 -13.06 -0.90
N GLN A 350 7.58 -12.06 -1.58
CA GLN A 350 8.25 -11.29 -2.64
C GLN A 350 8.51 -9.85 -2.18
N GLU A 351 9.39 -9.16 -2.91
CA GLU A 351 9.83 -7.79 -2.64
C GLU A 351 10.46 -7.55 -1.24
N LEU A 352 11.30 -8.47 -0.79
CA LEU A 352 12.12 -8.23 0.41
C LEU A 352 13.34 -7.39 0.02
N ALA A 353 13.53 -6.23 0.64
CA ALA A 353 14.71 -5.38 0.40
C ALA A 353 15.93 -5.79 1.26
N HIS A 354 15.73 -6.60 2.30
CA HIS A 354 16.73 -7.03 3.29
C HIS A 354 16.50 -8.51 3.66
N ARG A 355 17.55 -9.24 4.06
CA ARG A 355 17.46 -10.71 4.25
C ARG A 355 16.83 -11.09 5.59
N GLU A 356 17.01 -10.23 6.58
CA GLU A 356 16.68 -10.38 8.00
C GLU A 356 15.17 -10.17 8.29
N ILE A 357 14.38 -9.82 7.26
CA ILE A 357 12.95 -9.50 7.40
C ILE A 357 12.13 -10.71 7.83
N LEU A 358 12.38 -11.87 7.21
CA LEU A 358 11.65 -13.10 7.51
C LEU A 358 12.03 -13.65 8.89
N GLU A 359 13.31 -13.59 9.25
CA GLU A 359 13.80 -13.94 10.59
C GLU A 359 13.08 -13.12 11.67
N ARG A 360 12.82 -11.83 11.41
CA ARG A 360 12.08 -10.97 12.33
C ARG A 360 10.58 -11.29 12.41
N ILE A 361 9.98 -11.78 11.33
CA ILE A 361 8.59 -12.30 11.34
C ILE A 361 8.54 -13.60 12.17
N CYS A 362 9.45 -14.55 11.92
CA CYS A 362 9.51 -15.80 12.67
C CYS A 362 9.82 -15.57 14.15
N LYS A 363 10.67 -14.59 14.50
CA LYS A 363 10.93 -14.20 15.90
C LYS A 363 9.64 -13.80 16.63
N GLU A 364 8.81 -12.95 16.05
CA GLU A 364 7.53 -12.54 16.66
C GLU A 364 6.48 -13.66 16.67
N LEU A 365 6.48 -14.57 15.68
CA LEU A 365 5.59 -15.73 15.71
C LEU A 365 5.96 -16.72 16.83
N ASN A 366 7.26 -16.95 17.04
CA ASN A 366 7.79 -17.88 18.03
C ASN A 366 7.76 -17.32 19.46
N ASP A 367 8.22 -16.09 19.66
CA ASP A 367 8.24 -15.39 20.95
C ASP A 367 7.48 -14.06 20.85
N PRO A 368 6.13 -14.09 20.89
CA PRO A 368 5.30 -12.94 20.58
C PRO A 368 5.32 -11.86 21.66
N VAL A 369 5.80 -10.70 21.27
CA VAL A 369 5.91 -9.49 22.10
C VAL A 369 4.73 -8.55 21.86
N LEU A 370 4.23 -8.48 20.63
CA LEU A 370 3.19 -7.53 20.23
C LEU A 370 1.85 -7.92 20.86
N PRO A 371 1.07 -6.94 21.38
CA PRO A 371 -0.06 -7.21 22.27
C PRO A 371 -1.08 -8.21 21.74
N ASN A 372 -1.45 -8.14 20.45
CA ASN A 372 -2.48 -9.02 19.91
C ASN A 372 -1.92 -10.38 19.44
N VAL A 373 -0.68 -10.45 18.94
CA VAL A 373 -0.01 -11.74 18.66
C VAL A 373 0.16 -12.53 19.97
N ARG A 374 0.59 -11.88 21.05
CA ARG A 374 0.70 -12.51 22.39
C ARG A 374 -0.66 -12.92 23.00
N ARG A 375 -1.75 -12.29 22.56
CA ARG A 375 -3.14 -12.64 22.94
C ARG A 375 -3.72 -13.78 22.12
N TRP A 376 -3.10 -14.19 21.01
CA TRP A 376 -3.52 -15.35 20.23
C TRP A 376 -3.64 -16.61 21.11
N ARG A 377 -4.67 -17.43 20.85
CA ARG A 377 -4.95 -18.69 21.59
C ARG A 377 -5.14 -19.90 20.68
N GLY A 378 -5.15 -19.71 19.35
CA GLY A 378 -5.10 -20.82 18.40
C GLY A 378 -3.72 -21.49 18.35
N HIS A 379 -3.53 -22.38 17.37
CA HIS A 379 -2.23 -22.94 17.05
C HIS A 379 -1.18 -21.83 16.83
N LYS A 380 0.00 -22.00 17.43
CA LYS A 380 1.09 -21.01 17.35
C LYS A 380 2.17 -21.38 16.34
N GLY A 381 2.33 -22.66 16.02
CA GLY A 381 3.42 -23.16 15.19
C GLY A 381 4.81 -23.13 15.85
N GLN A 382 5.80 -23.55 15.09
CA GLN A 382 7.23 -23.33 15.29
C GLN A 382 7.79 -22.86 13.96
N TRP A 383 8.24 -21.61 13.88
CA TRP A 383 8.45 -20.92 12.61
C TRP A 383 9.92 -20.77 12.25
N GLU A 384 10.27 -21.23 11.05
CA GLU A 384 11.57 -21.02 10.44
C GLU A 384 11.44 -20.26 9.11
N SER A 385 12.57 -19.78 8.59
CA SER A 385 12.62 -18.99 7.37
C SER A 385 13.82 -19.31 6.49
N LYS A 386 13.64 -19.24 5.18
CA LYS A 386 14.69 -19.33 4.16
C LYS A 386 14.61 -18.11 3.24
N THR A 387 15.65 -17.28 3.24
CA THR A 387 15.73 -16.10 2.38
C THR A 387 16.76 -16.30 1.28
N SER A 388 16.38 -16.02 0.04
CA SER A 388 17.14 -16.29 -1.18
C SER A 388 18.49 -15.55 -1.26
N GLY A 389 19.26 -15.85 -2.30
CA GLY A 389 20.25 -14.90 -2.83
C GLY A 389 19.55 -13.66 -3.41
N VAL A 390 20.31 -12.67 -3.87
CA VAL A 390 19.72 -11.49 -4.54
C VAL A 390 18.98 -11.95 -5.81
N CYS A 391 17.65 -11.88 -5.80
CA CYS A 391 16.80 -12.21 -6.94
C CYS A 391 17.01 -11.22 -8.08
N GLY A 392 17.01 -9.94 -7.77
CA GLY A 392 17.12 -8.89 -8.78
C GLY A 392 17.65 -7.59 -8.23
N ARG A 393 17.80 -6.61 -9.13
CA ARG A 393 18.08 -5.22 -8.76
C ARG A 393 17.09 -4.30 -9.46
N MET A 394 16.11 -3.81 -8.71
CA MET A 394 15.28 -2.70 -9.17
C MET A 394 15.99 -1.41 -8.80
N PHE A 395 16.46 -0.66 -9.80
CA PHE A 395 16.97 0.70 -9.59
C PHE A 395 18.07 0.83 -8.52
N GLN A 396 19.04 -0.11 -8.52
CA GLN A 396 20.11 -0.29 -7.52
C GLN A 396 19.71 -0.85 -6.15
N ALA A 397 18.44 -0.77 -5.75
CA ALA A 397 17.95 -1.53 -4.61
C ALA A 397 18.01 -3.04 -4.95
N VAL A 398 18.51 -3.84 -4.01
CA VAL A 398 18.47 -5.31 -4.10
C VAL A 398 17.11 -5.83 -3.68
N GLU A 399 16.70 -6.93 -4.31
CA GLU A 399 15.45 -7.62 -4.02
C GLU A 399 15.75 -9.09 -3.70
N TYR A 400 15.11 -9.62 -2.68
CA TYR A 400 15.15 -11.03 -2.27
C TYR A 400 13.71 -11.58 -2.24
N ASN A 401 13.60 -12.88 -2.44
CA ASN A 401 12.42 -13.67 -2.12
C ASN A 401 12.72 -14.52 -0.88
N GLY A 402 11.71 -15.13 -0.29
CA GLY A 402 11.95 -16.14 0.73
C GLY A 402 10.68 -16.85 1.16
N PHE A 403 10.85 -17.88 1.98
CA PHE A 403 9.75 -18.64 2.56
C PHE A 403 9.82 -18.55 4.08
N ILE A 404 8.65 -18.53 4.73
CA ILE A 404 8.51 -18.90 6.15
C ILE A 404 7.60 -20.13 6.25
N TYR A 405 7.86 -20.98 7.23
CA TYR A 405 7.17 -22.26 7.35
C TYR A 405 7.07 -22.73 8.80
N ASP A 406 5.98 -23.45 9.10
CA ASP A 406 5.69 -24.03 10.40
C ASP A 406 6.24 -25.46 10.50
N THR A 407 7.43 -25.62 11.10
CA THR A 407 8.09 -26.92 11.30
C THR A 407 7.29 -27.85 12.22
N SER A 408 6.39 -27.33 13.06
CA SER A 408 5.49 -28.16 13.87
C SER A 408 4.41 -28.90 13.04
N GLN A 409 4.23 -28.51 11.77
CA GLN A 409 3.42 -29.22 10.78
C GLN A 409 4.24 -30.19 9.91
N GLU A 410 5.47 -30.55 10.35
CA GLU A 410 6.40 -31.45 9.62
C GLU A 410 6.83 -30.89 8.26
N ILE A 411 6.94 -29.55 8.17
CA ILE A 411 7.43 -28.83 7.00
C ILE A 411 8.93 -28.54 7.17
N ASP A 412 9.72 -28.88 6.16
CA ASP A 412 11.16 -28.61 6.07
C ASP A 412 11.54 -28.16 4.66
N ILE A 413 12.51 -27.25 4.54
CA ILE A 413 13.10 -26.81 3.26
C ILE A 413 14.51 -27.38 3.16
N THR A 414 14.59 -28.58 2.58
CA THR A 414 15.78 -29.43 2.54
C THR A 414 16.90 -28.84 1.67
N GLN A 415 16.55 -28.15 0.59
CA GLN A 415 17.48 -27.49 -0.31
C GLN A 415 16.85 -26.25 -0.95
N ASP A 416 17.66 -25.21 -1.20
CA ASP A 416 17.24 -24.00 -1.89
C ASP A 416 18.30 -23.46 -2.85
N SER A 417 17.88 -22.78 -3.93
CA SER A 417 18.76 -22.20 -4.95
C SER A 417 18.07 -21.14 -5.81
N MET A 418 18.84 -20.32 -6.52
CA MET A 418 18.31 -19.50 -7.61
C MET A 418 18.08 -20.38 -8.85
N LEU A 419 16.98 -20.15 -9.56
CA LEU A 419 16.66 -20.91 -10.78
C LEU A 419 17.62 -20.58 -11.94
N GLU A 420 18.03 -19.32 -12.06
CA GLU A 420 19.00 -18.89 -13.08
C GLU A 420 20.38 -19.49 -12.84
N GLN A 421 20.93 -20.21 -13.82
CA GLN A 421 22.27 -20.78 -13.78
C GLN A 421 23.09 -20.34 -15.02
N ASN A 422 24.42 -20.40 -14.90
CA ASN A 422 25.37 -20.24 -16.01
C ASN A 422 25.51 -18.83 -16.64
N GLY A 423 25.30 -17.75 -15.88
CA GLY A 423 25.83 -16.41 -16.19
C GLY A 423 25.20 -15.65 -17.36
N HIS A 424 24.38 -16.31 -18.18
CA HIS A 424 23.45 -15.63 -19.09
C HIS A 424 22.26 -15.11 -18.30
N ARG A 425 22.00 -13.80 -18.44
CA ARG A 425 20.92 -13.13 -17.73
C ARG A 425 19.59 -13.34 -18.47
N ARG A 426 18.85 -14.38 -18.07
CA ARG A 426 17.49 -14.69 -18.53
C ARG A 426 16.42 -13.95 -17.73
N PHE A 427 16.71 -13.58 -16.47
CA PHE A 427 15.73 -12.92 -15.60
C PHE A 427 16.17 -11.52 -15.11
N SER A 428 15.21 -10.59 -15.08
CA SER A 428 15.37 -9.30 -14.40
C SER A 428 15.33 -9.47 -12.88
N ARG A 429 14.53 -10.44 -12.41
CA ARG A 429 14.47 -11.02 -11.07
C ARG A 429 14.48 -12.55 -11.19
N SER A 430 15.60 -13.17 -10.85
CA SER A 430 15.77 -14.63 -10.89
C SER A 430 14.81 -15.32 -9.90
N PRO A 431 13.99 -16.28 -10.34
CA PRO A 431 13.08 -17.02 -9.46
C PRO A 431 13.84 -17.79 -8.38
N TYR A 432 13.22 -17.93 -7.21
CA TYR A 432 13.79 -18.66 -6.07
C TYR A 432 13.15 -20.05 -5.97
N LEU A 433 13.98 -21.09 -6.03
CA LEU A 433 13.58 -22.49 -6.09
C LEU A 433 13.92 -23.18 -4.77
N THR A 434 12.94 -23.85 -4.17
CA THR A 434 13.05 -24.56 -2.90
C THR A 434 12.48 -25.97 -3.00
N TYR A 435 13.24 -26.95 -2.53
CA TYR A 435 12.80 -28.33 -2.33
C TYR A 435 12.18 -28.41 -0.93
N ILE A 436 10.93 -28.86 -0.86
CA ILE A 436 10.11 -28.81 0.34
C ILE A 436 9.61 -30.21 0.66
N LYS A 437 9.73 -30.59 1.92
CA LYS A 437 9.06 -31.77 2.48
C LYS A 437 7.99 -31.29 3.46
N ALA A 438 6.80 -31.85 3.38
CA ALA A 438 5.67 -31.58 4.25
C ALA A 438 4.99 -32.91 4.62
N GLY A 439 5.37 -33.48 5.77
CA GLY A 439 4.93 -34.81 6.18
C GLY A 439 5.44 -35.91 5.22
N SER A 440 4.52 -36.56 4.51
CA SER A 440 4.84 -37.54 3.47
C SER A 440 4.98 -36.93 2.07
N LEU A 441 4.40 -35.76 1.81
CA LEU A 441 4.52 -35.09 0.51
C LEU A 441 5.86 -34.36 0.43
N ASP A 442 6.59 -34.54 -0.66
CA ASP A 442 7.61 -33.61 -1.12
C ASP A 442 7.24 -32.96 -2.46
N PHE A 443 7.80 -31.79 -2.69
CA PHE A 443 7.55 -30.98 -3.89
C PHE A 443 8.58 -29.85 -4.02
N ILE A 444 8.65 -29.27 -5.22
CA ILE A 444 9.49 -28.12 -5.50
C ILE A 444 8.59 -26.89 -5.67
N ALA A 445 8.81 -25.88 -4.82
CA ALA A 445 8.18 -24.58 -4.94
C ALA A 445 9.11 -23.56 -5.61
N VAL A 446 8.56 -22.74 -6.50
CA VAL A 446 9.29 -21.73 -7.28
C VAL A 446 8.62 -20.38 -7.09
N SER A 447 9.22 -19.53 -6.26
CA SER A 447 8.77 -18.16 -6.00
C SER A 447 9.24 -17.23 -7.12
N VAL A 448 8.29 -16.73 -7.90
CA VAL A 448 8.46 -15.84 -9.05
C VAL A 448 8.04 -14.41 -8.68
N HIS A 449 8.72 -13.43 -9.24
CA HIS A 449 8.22 -12.05 -9.32
C HIS A 449 8.54 -11.48 -10.70
N LEU A 450 7.57 -11.56 -11.62
CA LEU A 450 7.73 -11.00 -12.96
C LEU A 450 7.50 -9.48 -12.94
N LYS A 451 8.18 -8.77 -13.83
CA LYS A 451 7.98 -7.33 -13.98
C LYS A 451 6.76 -7.07 -14.87
N ALA A 452 5.87 -6.18 -14.45
CA ALA A 452 4.71 -5.77 -15.25
C ALA A 452 5.08 -5.38 -16.69
N THR A 453 4.66 -6.21 -17.65
CA THR A 453 4.67 -5.89 -19.07
C THR A 453 3.60 -4.84 -19.35
N GLY A 454 3.89 -3.82 -20.18
CA GLY A 454 2.88 -2.85 -20.63
C GLY A 454 2.78 -1.51 -19.91
N LEU A 455 3.71 -1.11 -19.03
CA LEU A 455 3.85 0.30 -18.63
C LEU A 455 4.41 1.17 -19.78
N GLN A 456 3.57 1.47 -20.77
CA GLN A 456 3.86 2.41 -21.86
C GLN A 456 4.09 3.83 -21.28
N ASN A 457 5.35 4.18 -21.04
CA ASN A 457 5.80 5.54 -20.79
C ASN A 457 7.03 5.84 -21.66
N GLN A 458 7.14 7.08 -22.12
CA GLN A 458 7.81 7.48 -23.36
C GLN A 458 9.37 7.49 -23.35
N ASP A 459 10.02 6.71 -22.48
CA ASP A 459 11.49 6.53 -22.45
C ASP A 459 11.91 5.19 -23.08
N LEU A 460 11.53 5.00 -24.35
CA LEU A 460 11.72 3.79 -25.17
C LEU A 460 13.18 3.52 -25.61
N SER A 461 14.18 4.01 -24.87
CA SER A 461 15.61 3.85 -25.20
C SER A 461 16.42 3.00 -24.22
N MET A 462 15.88 2.68 -23.03
CA MET A 462 16.52 1.77 -22.05
C MET A 462 15.65 0.55 -21.67
N LEU A 463 14.64 0.22 -22.48
CA LEU A 463 13.78 -0.95 -22.34
C LEU A 463 14.00 -1.98 -23.46
N LYS A 464 15.20 -2.04 -24.02
CA LYS A 464 15.62 -3.18 -24.84
C LYS A 464 15.95 -4.36 -23.92
N GLU A 465 15.45 -5.53 -24.31
CA GLU A 465 15.46 -6.79 -23.56
C GLU A 465 14.41 -6.83 -22.44
N GLU A 466 13.25 -7.40 -22.76
CA GLU A 466 12.28 -7.92 -21.79
C GLU A 466 12.87 -9.19 -21.16
N ILE A 467 13.72 -8.99 -20.14
CA ILE A 467 14.41 -10.08 -19.46
C ILE A 467 13.45 -10.70 -18.40
N GLY A 468 12.83 -11.83 -18.74
CA GLY A 468 11.98 -12.65 -17.87
C GLY A 468 10.49 -12.63 -18.23
N SER A 469 10.08 -13.44 -19.20
CA SER A 469 8.68 -13.85 -19.41
C SER A 469 8.31 -15.10 -18.61
N ILE A 470 7.08 -15.59 -18.76
CA ILE A 470 6.67 -16.89 -18.20
C ILE A 470 7.27 -18.07 -18.99
N ASP A 471 7.49 -17.92 -20.30
CA ASP A 471 8.21 -18.90 -21.13
C ASP A 471 9.66 -19.09 -20.65
N ASP A 472 10.34 -18.00 -20.28
CA ASP A 472 11.68 -18.05 -19.69
C ASP A 472 11.71 -18.90 -18.41
N VAL A 473 10.68 -18.80 -17.57
CA VAL A 473 10.53 -19.61 -16.35
C VAL A 473 10.36 -21.10 -16.72
N VAL A 474 9.49 -21.42 -17.67
CA VAL A 474 9.26 -22.81 -18.11
C VAL A 474 10.52 -23.43 -18.73
N VAL A 475 11.20 -22.71 -19.61
CA VAL A 475 12.47 -23.14 -20.21
C VAL A 475 13.53 -23.37 -19.13
N ALA A 476 13.68 -22.44 -18.18
CA ALA A 476 14.64 -22.59 -17.09
C ALA A 476 14.32 -23.78 -16.16
N LEU A 477 13.03 -24.04 -15.89
CA LEU A 477 12.61 -25.21 -15.12
C LEU A 477 12.92 -26.51 -15.88
N GLN A 478 12.60 -26.58 -17.17
CA GLN A 478 12.86 -27.78 -17.98
C GLN A 478 14.36 -28.07 -18.16
N GLU A 479 15.19 -27.04 -18.24
CA GLU A 479 16.67 -27.17 -18.23
C GLU A 479 17.22 -27.61 -16.86
N ARG A 480 16.62 -27.13 -15.76
CA ARG A 480 17.12 -27.35 -14.40
C ARG A 480 16.61 -28.65 -13.75
N LEU A 481 15.38 -29.03 -14.07
CA LEU A 481 14.59 -30.12 -13.49
C LEU A 481 13.88 -30.92 -14.62
N PRO A 482 14.65 -31.57 -15.52
CA PRO A 482 14.08 -32.19 -16.72
C PRO A 482 13.12 -33.35 -16.39
N GLY A 483 11.84 -33.17 -16.72
CA GLY A 483 10.80 -34.19 -16.50
C GLY A 483 10.24 -34.27 -15.08
N GLU A 484 10.62 -33.31 -14.23
CA GLU A 484 10.06 -33.12 -12.89
C GLU A 484 8.55 -32.85 -12.95
N LYS A 485 7.81 -33.40 -11.98
CA LYS A 485 6.36 -33.44 -11.96
C LYS A 485 5.75 -32.83 -10.71
N ASP A 486 6.49 -32.65 -9.63
CA ASP A 486 5.91 -32.18 -8.37
C ASP A 486 6.25 -30.71 -8.11
N LEU A 487 5.80 -29.88 -9.05
CA LEU A 487 6.12 -28.46 -9.15
C LEU A 487 4.94 -27.55 -8.79
N VAL A 488 5.23 -26.53 -7.98
CA VAL A 488 4.38 -25.37 -7.74
C VAL A 488 5.12 -24.09 -8.09
N ILE A 489 4.56 -23.29 -8.99
CA ILE A 489 5.10 -21.98 -9.40
C ILE A 489 4.16 -20.90 -8.87
N LEU A 490 4.67 -19.98 -8.05
CA LEU A 490 3.84 -19.07 -7.27
C LEU A 490 4.49 -17.70 -7.13
N GLY A 491 3.67 -16.66 -6.92
CA GLY A 491 4.13 -15.29 -6.68
C GLY A 491 3.38 -14.25 -7.49
N ASP A 492 3.98 -13.08 -7.64
CA ASP A 492 3.46 -11.97 -8.43
C ASP A 492 3.92 -12.08 -9.89
N PHE A 493 2.97 -12.41 -10.77
CA PHE A 493 3.22 -12.50 -12.21
C PHE A 493 2.90 -11.19 -12.94
N ASN A 494 2.30 -10.21 -12.26
CA ASN A 494 1.72 -8.99 -12.83
C ASN A 494 0.70 -9.23 -13.99
N LEU A 495 0.16 -10.45 -14.10
CA LEU A 495 -0.76 -10.90 -15.15
C LEU A 495 -1.91 -11.73 -14.56
N PRO A 496 -3.14 -11.61 -15.09
CA PRO A 496 -4.28 -12.36 -14.59
C PRO A 496 -4.23 -13.85 -15.01
N ALA A 497 -4.80 -14.73 -14.19
CA ALA A 497 -4.79 -16.19 -14.38
C ALA A 497 -5.32 -16.69 -15.74
N ASP A 498 -6.09 -15.90 -16.48
CA ASP A 498 -6.63 -16.19 -17.81
C ASP A 498 -5.80 -15.61 -18.98
N ALA A 499 -4.72 -14.85 -18.71
CA ALA A 499 -3.86 -14.27 -19.74
C ALA A 499 -3.31 -15.30 -20.73
N ALA A 500 -3.06 -14.87 -21.97
CA ALA A 500 -2.56 -15.73 -23.05
C ALA A 500 -1.12 -16.19 -22.81
N ASP A 501 -0.32 -15.39 -22.10
CA ASP A 501 1.07 -15.68 -21.70
C ASP A 501 1.15 -17.03 -20.96
N PHE A 502 0.20 -17.29 -20.05
CA PHE A 502 0.13 -18.55 -19.30
C PHE A 502 -0.25 -19.78 -20.16
N ASN A 503 -0.48 -19.64 -21.47
CA ASN A 503 -0.72 -20.80 -22.35
C ASN A 503 0.47 -21.77 -22.35
N VAL A 504 1.71 -21.29 -22.19
CA VAL A 504 2.89 -22.17 -22.06
C VAL A 504 2.75 -23.11 -20.86
N LEU A 505 2.32 -22.60 -19.69
CA LEU A 505 2.03 -23.43 -18.52
C LEU A 505 0.83 -24.36 -18.73
N ARG A 506 -0.27 -23.87 -19.32
CA ARG A 506 -1.46 -24.70 -19.56
C ARG A 506 -1.19 -25.86 -20.52
N ASN A 507 -0.35 -25.64 -21.54
CA ASN A 507 0.04 -26.66 -22.51
C ASN A 507 0.92 -27.76 -21.86
N GLU A 508 1.79 -27.38 -20.91
CA GLU A 508 2.53 -28.31 -20.05
C GLU A 508 1.68 -28.91 -18.90
N GLY A 509 0.36 -28.73 -18.93
CA GLY A 509 -0.59 -29.36 -18.01
C GLY A 509 -0.71 -28.70 -16.63
N TYR A 510 -0.11 -27.52 -16.42
CA TYR A 510 -0.27 -26.77 -15.17
C TYR A 510 -1.66 -26.15 -15.05
N SER A 511 -2.11 -25.98 -13.81
CA SER A 511 -3.40 -25.37 -13.48
C SER A 511 -3.27 -24.32 -12.38
N SER A 512 -4.04 -23.24 -12.53
CA SER A 512 -4.12 -22.13 -11.58
C SER A 512 -5.02 -22.48 -10.40
N ALA A 513 -4.55 -22.24 -9.17
CA ALA A 513 -5.38 -22.37 -7.96
C ALA A 513 -6.29 -21.15 -7.73
N ILE A 514 -5.99 -20.01 -8.35
CA ILE A 514 -6.72 -18.74 -8.21
C ILE A 514 -7.51 -18.47 -9.51
N GLN A 515 -8.75 -17.98 -9.39
CA GLN A 515 -9.57 -17.65 -10.56
C GLN A 515 -9.27 -16.24 -11.06
N ALA A 516 -9.45 -15.97 -12.37
CA ALA A 516 -9.22 -14.63 -12.92
C ALA A 516 -10.13 -13.54 -12.32
N SER A 517 -11.30 -13.94 -11.78
CA SER A 517 -12.21 -13.07 -11.02
C SER A 517 -11.73 -12.76 -9.60
N ASP A 518 -10.82 -13.55 -9.05
CA ASP A 518 -10.26 -13.32 -7.71
C ASP A 518 -9.17 -12.26 -7.84
N TYR A 519 -9.53 -10.99 -7.75
CA TYR A 519 -8.54 -9.92 -7.72
C TYR A 519 -7.54 -10.15 -6.59
N THR A 520 -6.30 -9.70 -6.76
CA THR A 520 -5.22 -9.86 -5.77
C THR A 520 -4.62 -8.53 -5.33
N ASN A 521 -4.92 -7.43 -6.03
CA ASN A 521 -4.64 -6.11 -5.51
C ASN A 521 -5.73 -5.63 -4.51
N ILE A 522 -5.36 -4.65 -3.68
CA ILE A 522 -6.21 -3.99 -2.69
C ILE A 522 -5.79 -2.52 -2.50
N SER A 523 -6.75 -1.64 -2.20
CA SER A 523 -6.43 -0.28 -1.77
C SER A 523 -7.49 0.24 -0.80
N ARG A 524 -7.17 1.30 -0.06
CA ARG A 524 -8.13 1.96 0.86
C ARG A 524 -9.34 2.57 0.14
N SER A 525 -9.18 2.98 -1.11
CA SER A 525 -10.24 3.49 -2.00
C SER A 525 -10.99 2.39 -2.76
N ASN A 526 -10.42 1.20 -2.89
CA ASN A 526 -11.01 0.04 -3.54
C ASN A 526 -10.60 -1.25 -2.80
N PRO A 527 -11.30 -1.62 -1.71
CA PRO A 527 -10.97 -2.79 -0.88
C PRO A 527 -11.17 -4.13 -1.60
N ASP A 528 -12.05 -4.18 -2.59
CA ASP A 528 -12.38 -5.39 -3.35
C ASP A 528 -11.35 -5.68 -4.45
N GLY A 529 -10.49 -4.71 -4.78
CA GLY A 529 -9.50 -4.83 -5.84
C GLY A 529 -10.09 -4.61 -7.24
N SER A 530 -9.25 -4.79 -8.25
CA SER A 530 -9.60 -4.61 -9.67
C SER A 530 -8.72 -5.39 -10.64
N ARG A 531 -7.69 -6.09 -10.15
CA ARG A 531 -6.70 -6.81 -10.96
C ARG A 531 -6.25 -8.08 -10.24
N ASN A 532 -6.06 -9.15 -11.01
CA ASN A 532 -5.41 -10.37 -10.58
C ASN A 532 -3.95 -10.32 -11.09
N TYR A 533 -2.99 -10.49 -10.18
CA TYR A 533 -1.55 -10.39 -10.43
C TYR A 533 -0.80 -11.57 -9.79
N ASP A 534 -1.23 -11.94 -8.57
CA ASP A 534 -0.63 -12.99 -7.75
C ASP A 534 -1.30 -14.34 -8.02
N ASN A 535 -0.52 -15.41 -8.13
CA ASN A 535 -1.08 -16.72 -8.44
C ASN A 535 -0.27 -17.89 -7.85
N ILE A 536 -0.86 -19.08 -7.88
CA ILE A 536 -0.25 -20.36 -7.53
C ILE A 536 -0.63 -21.35 -8.64
N TRP A 537 0.34 -21.72 -9.47
CA TRP A 537 0.21 -22.74 -10.52
C TRP A 537 0.78 -24.06 -10.03
N SER A 538 0.04 -25.15 -10.19
CA SER A 538 0.52 -26.50 -9.87
C SER A 538 0.52 -27.38 -11.12
N SER A 539 1.53 -28.22 -11.23
CA SER A 539 1.64 -29.28 -12.23
C SER A 539 0.47 -30.27 -12.18
N TYR A 540 0.38 -31.15 -13.19
CA TYR A 540 -0.69 -32.14 -13.30
C TYR A 540 -0.75 -33.09 -12.10
N GLN A 541 0.41 -33.59 -11.63
CA GLN A 541 0.55 -34.52 -10.51
C GLN A 541 0.22 -33.82 -9.18
N MET A 542 0.86 -32.68 -8.93
CA MET A 542 0.64 -31.87 -7.73
C MET A 542 -0.83 -31.46 -7.54
N ARG A 543 -1.58 -31.24 -8.63
CA ARG A 543 -3.02 -30.98 -8.58
C ARG A 543 -3.82 -32.08 -7.85
N SER A 544 -3.39 -33.35 -7.89
CA SER A 544 -4.05 -34.43 -7.16
C SER A 544 -4.04 -34.24 -5.64
N MET A 545 -3.07 -33.48 -5.12
CA MET A 545 -2.96 -33.14 -3.71
C MET A 545 -3.81 -31.92 -3.31
N HIS A 546 -4.40 -31.17 -4.25
CA HIS A 546 -5.25 -30.03 -3.91
C HIS A 546 -6.55 -30.49 -3.25
N THR A 547 -6.90 -29.86 -2.14
CA THR A 547 -8.17 -30.10 -1.41
C THR A 547 -9.40 -29.45 -2.07
N GLY A 548 -9.21 -28.76 -3.19
CA GLY A 548 -10.21 -27.88 -3.81
C GLY A 548 -10.47 -26.57 -3.03
N HIS A 549 -9.66 -26.25 -2.02
CA HIS A 549 -9.77 -25.02 -1.24
C HIS A 549 -8.59 -24.08 -1.52
N SER A 550 -8.89 -22.90 -2.04
CA SER A 550 -7.95 -21.83 -2.34
C SER A 550 -8.64 -20.47 -2.21
N GLY A 551 -7.89 -19.37 -2.34
CA GLY A 551 -8.46 -18.04 -2.48
C GLY A 551 -7.54 -16.89 -2.05
N THR A 552 -8.15 -15.73 -1.81
CA THR A 552 -7.48 -14.47 -1.39
C THR A 552 -7.80 -14.12 0.06
N ILE A 553 -6.85 -13.54 0.79
CA ILE A 553 -7.06 -13.07 2.18
C ILE A 553 -7.22 -11.56 2.18
N ARG A 554 -8.45 -11.06 2.16
CA ARG A 554 -8.74 -9.61 1.98
C ARG A 554 -8.99 -8.83 3.27
N HIS A 555 -9.15 -9.52 4.40
CA HIS A 555 -9.51 -8.91 5.68
C HIS A 555 -8.34 -8.90 6.66
N GLY A 556 -8.31 -7.90 7.53
CA GLY A 556 -7.27 -7.78 8.56
C GLY A 556 -5.91 -7.27 8.04
N LEU A 557 -5.78 -6.90 6.76
CA LEU A 557 -4.52 -6.41 6.16
C LEU A 557 -4.15 -4.95 6.50
N SER A 558 -4.97 -4.25 7.29
CA SER A 558 -4.74 -2.86 7.71
C SER A 558 -4.67 -2.72 9.23
N HIS A 559 -3.95 -1.70 9.70
CA HIS A 559 -3.75 -1.47 11.12
C HIS A 559 -3.58 0.03 11.45
N PRO A 560 -4.16 0.55 12.56
CA PRO A 560 -4.07 1.98 12.90
C PRO A 560 -2.66 2.55 13.05
N LEU A 561 -1.65 1.71 13.34
CA LEU A 561 -0.24 2.15 13.43
C LEU A 561 0.51 2.14 12.08
N ILE A 562 -0.13 1.72 11.00
CA ILE A 562 0.42 1.80 9.64
C ILE A 562 0.04 3.17 9.04
N PRO A 563 1.01 3.95 8.52
CA PRO A 563 0.72 5.20 7.81
C PRO A 563 -0.08 4.95 6.52
N ASP A 564 -1.07 5.80 6.25
CA ASP A 564 -1.78 5.90 4.97
C ASP A 564 -1.68 7.35 4.49
N ASN A 565 -0.58 7.65 3.78
CA ASN A 565 -0.26 8.98 3.30
C ASN A 565 -0.27 10.04 4.43
N TRP A 566 -1.35 10.83 4.52
CA TRP A 566 -1.55 11.89 5.52
C TRP A 566 -2.43 11.46 6.69
N THR A 567 -2.76 10.17 6.75
CA THR A 567 -3.65 9.55 7.70
C THR A 567 -3.02 8.27 8.27
N TRP A 568 -3.75 7.61 9.16
CA TRP A 568 -3.35 6.38 9.84
C TRP A 568 -4.39 5.29 9.54
N GLY A 569 -4.00 4.02 9.63
CA GLY A 569 -4.85 2.89 9.23
C GLY A 569 -4.54 2.34 7.83
N GLY A 570 -3.28 2.44 7.39
CA GLY A 570 -2.81 1.91 6.12
C GLY A 570 -2.79 0.38 6.05
N LEU A 571 -2.55 -0.11 4.83
CA LEU A 571 -2.39 -1.52 4.50
C LEU A 571 -0.93 -1.96 4.66
N VAL A 572 -0.68 -3.24 4.90
CA VAL A 572 0.69 -3.81 4.85
C VAL A 572 1.27 -3.78 3.43
N SER A 573 0.42 -3.99 2.41
CA SER A 573 0.76 -3.97 1.00
C SER A 573 -0.52 -3.68 0.19
N ASP A 574 -0.35 -3.22 -1.05
CA ASP A 574 -1.39 -3.16 -2.07
C ASP A 574 -1.66 -4.52 -2.75
N HIS A 575 -0.93 -5.58 -2.39
CA HIS A 575 -1.22 -6.98 -2.72
C HIS A 575 -1.80 -7.73 -1.50
N VAL A 576 -2.73 -8.65 -1.77
CA VAL A 576 -3.32 -9.56 -0.78
C VAL A 576 -2.61 -10.91 -0.83
N PRO A 577 -2.46 -11.63 0.31
CA PRO A 577 -1.98 -13.02 0.25
C PRO A 577 -2.97 -13.90 -0.52
N VAL A 578 -2.46 -14.72 -1.42
CA VAL A 578 -3.21 -15.79 -2.10
C VAL A 578 -2.74 -17.16 -1.62
N TRP A 579 -3.63 -18.13 -1.51
CA TRP A 579 -3.34 -19.44 -0.92
C TRP A 579 -4.08 -20.60 -1.57
N THR A 580 -3.52 -21.80 -1.43
CA THR A 580 -4.17 -23.09 -1.69
C THR A 580 -3.90 -24.06 -0.54
N GLU A 581 -4.78 -25.03 -0.34
CA GLU A 581 -4.67 -26.05 0.70
C GLU A 581 -4.42 -27.43 0.08
N LEU A 582 -3.32 -28.05 0.47
CA LEU A 582 -2.78 -29.31 -0.07
C LEU A 582 -2.84 -30.41 0.98
N TYR A 583 -3.20 -31.63 0.57
CA TYR A 583 -2.97 -32.83 1.37
C TYR A 583 -1.47 -33.12 1.52
N THR A 584 -1.06 -33.77 2.62
CA THR A 584 0.36 -34.07 2.92
C THR A 584 0.63 -35.53 3.29
N ASN A 585 -0.35 -36.40 3.02
CA ASN A 585 -0.34 -37.80 3.47
C ASN A 585 0.04 -38.82 2.38
N VAL A 586 0.49 -38.36 1.22
CA VAL A 586 0.93 -39.19 0.07
C VAL A 586 2.22 -38.59 -0.47
N ASP A 587 3.17 -39.46 -0.77
CA ASP A 587 4.39 -39.19 -1.52
C ASP A 587 4.06 -39.48 -3.01
N LEU A 588 4.31 -38.53 -3.91
CA LEU A 588 3.89 -38.65 -5.33
C LEU A 588 4.85 -39.52 -6.18
N ASP A 589 6.07 -39.75 -5.70
CA ASP A 589 7.02 -40.71 -6.28
C ASP A 589 6.74 -42.15 -5.82
N SER A 590 6.04 -42.32 -4.69
CA SER A 590 5.50 -43.63 -4.29
C SER A 590 4.39 -44.07 -5.25
N GLY A 591 4.56 -45.27 -5.84
CA GLY A 591 3.82 -45.71 -7.03
C GLY A 591 2.29 -45.64 -6.91
N ILE A 592 1.65 -45.39 -8.06
CA ILE A 592 0.22 -45.08 -8.27
C ILE A 592 -0.80 -45.97 -7.52
N ASP A 593 -0.43 -47.19 -7.11
CA ASP A 593 -1.33 -48.13 -6.43
C ASP A 593 -1.85 -47.58 -5.07
N ASP A 594 -1.02 -46.90 -4.27
CA ASP A 594 -1.43 -46.34 -2.96
C ASP A 594 -2.32 -45.08 -3.10
N ALA A 595 -2.27 -44.40 -4.26
CA ALA A 595 -3.10 -43.22 -4.52
C ALA A 595 -4.56 -43.58 -4.85
N ILE A 596 -4.82 -44.78 -5.35
CA ILE A 596 -6.12 -45.18 -5.92
C ILE A 596 -7.12 -45.64 -4.84
N GLU A 597 -6.70 -46.34 -3.78
CA GLU A 597 -7.62 -46.73 -2.69
C GLU A 597 -8.20 -45.52 -1.92
N GLY A 598 -7.59 -44.34 -2.05
CA GLY A 598 -8.02 -43.10 -1.38
C GLY A 598 -9.02 -42.23 -2.14
N LEU A 599 -9.50 -42.65 -3.33
CA LEU A 599 -10.23 -41.81 -4.30
C LEU A 599 -11.71 -42.19 -4.54
N GLU A 600 -12.24 -43.26 -3.90
CA GLU A 600 -13.67 -43.60 -3.95
C GLU A 600 -14.54 -42.58 -3.20
N GLY A 601 -14.85 -41.47 -3.87
CA GLY A 601 -15.75 -40.43 -3.33
C GLY A 601 -15.72 -39.09 -4.05
N ILE A 602 -14.70 -38.80 -4.88
CA ILE A 602 -14.65 -37.54 -5.64
C ILE A 602 -15.57 -37.65 -6.86
N THR A 603 -16.82 -37.22 -6.70
CA THR A 603 -17.75 -37.09 -7.83
C THR A 603 -17.28 -35.96 -8.74
N LEU A 604 -16.66 -36.30 -9.87
CA LEU A 604 -16.33 -35.36 -10.93
C LEU A 604 -17.62 -34.80 -11.54
N THR A 605 -18.08 -33.65 -11.05
CA THR A 605 -19.15 -32.89 -11.71
C THR A 605 -18.60 -32.24 -12.97
N THR A 606 -18.73 -32.94 -14.10
CA THR A 606 -18.54 -32.34 -15.42
C THR A 606 -19.57 -31.24 -15.65
N PRO A 607 -19.20 -30.09 -16.26
CA PRO A 607 -20.18 -29.14 -16.74
C PRO A 607 -21.06 -29.81 -17.79
N ARG A 608 -22.38 -29.73 -17.64
CA ARG A 608 -23.31 -30.20 -18.67
C ARG A 608 -23.20 -29.29 -19.89
N GLU A 609 -22.79 -29.87 -21.02
CA GLU A 609 -23.23 -29.36 -22.31
C GLU A 609 -24.76 -29.49 -22.39
N SER A 610 -25.46 -28.38 -22.56
CA SER A 610 -26.89 -28.39 -22.90
C SER A 610 -27.25 -27.23 -23.81
N GLN A 611 -27.00 -27.45 -25.11
CA GLN A 611 -27.87 -27.11 -26.24
C GLN A 611 -28.86 -25.93 -26.05
N LEU A 612 -28.55 -24.77 -26.64
CA LEU A 612 -29.20 -24.25 -27.87
C LEU A 612 -28.62 -22.90 -28.30
#